data_AF-A0A953TPM7-F1
#
_entry.id   AF-A0A953TPM7-F1
#
_cell.length_a   1.000
_cell.length_b   1.000
_cell.length_c   1.000
_cell.angle_alpha   90.00
_cell.angle_beta   90.00
_cell.angle_gamma   90.00
#
_symmetry.space_group_name_H-M   'P 1'
#
loop_
_entity.id
_entity.type
_entity.pdbx_description
1 polymer ?
#
loop_
_entity_poly.entity_id
_entity_poly.type
_entity_poly.pdbx_seq_one_letter_code
_entity_poly.pdbx_strand_id
1 'polypeptide(L)'
;DSLAAQGIAAIGYHGKMDAETRRRNQERWMSDEVRVLVGTLAFGLGINKAAVRAVIHLALPKSIEQYYQEAGRAGRDGAEADCLLLWQKKDVGLLAYFIEQLTDANEKKRAWERYHEIKGFAEASSCRHRRICEHFGEKFKEARCGACDVCGCSGDWMAASDLSKPVKRKKKFAKSSAAPQPGRHYAPAEERSAPRAAHDYGEDLRAWRQFKEQNGKPAERSPAPGAVVSEAEAELREYLREWRRNTAREQGTAAFIVMHDASLNALCQKQPRSLSELLEVSGFGERKVELYGQQILDALKRFREGERAAPPEVRPKSAAVAV
;
A
#
# COMPACT_ATOMS: atom_id res chain seq x y z
N ASP A 1 -6.62 -9.77 -14.19
CA ASP A 1 -6.29 -11.16 -14.56
C ASP A 1 -7.05 -12.20 -13.73
N SER A 2 -6.82 -12.34 -12.42
CA SER A 2 -7.48 -13.41 -11.63
C SER A 2 -9.02 -13.33 -11.61
N LEU A 3 -9.59 -12.12 -11.53
CA LEU A 3 -11.05 -11.92 -11.57
C LEU A 3 -11.62 -12.19 -12.97
N ALA A 4 -10.96 -11.69 -14.01
CA ALA A 4 -11.33 -11.93 -15.41
C ALA A 4 -11.33 -13.43 -15.76
N ALA A 5 -10.35 -14.18 -15.24
CA ALA A 5 -10.29 -15.64 -15.40
C ALA A 5 -11.47 -16.38 -14.74
N GLN A 6 -12.19 -15.74 -13.81
CA GLN A 6 -13.41 -16.25 -13.19
C GLN A 6 -14.68 -15.67 -13.81
N GLY A 7 -14.57 -15.01 -14.98
CA GLY A 7 -15.70 -14.37 -15.66
C GLY A 7 -16.16 -13.06 -15.01
N ILE A 8 -15.38 -12.50 -14.07
CA ILE A 8 -15.70 -11.23 -13.42
C ILE A 8 -15.01 -10.10 -14.18
N ALA A 9 -15.81 -9.26 -14.84
CA ALA A 9 -15.32 -8.06 -15.52
C ALA A 9 -14.66 -7.11 -14.51
N ALA A 10 -13.34 -6.98 -14.60
CA ALA A 10 -12.54 -6.19 -13.69
C ALA A 10 -11.41 -5.44 -14.41
N ILE A 11 -11.12 -4.23 -13.95
CA ILE A 11 -10.06 -3.37 -14.48
C ILE A 11 -9.12 -2.88 -13.37
N GLY A 12 -7.86 -2.65 -13.72
CA GLY A 12 -6.87 -2.07 -12.83
C GLY A 12 -6.92 -0.55 -12.82
N TYR A 13 -6.59 0.05 -11.69
CA TYR A 13 -6.51 1.51 -11.52
C TYR A 13 -5.40 1.88 -10.52
N HIS A 14 -4.29 2.45 -10.99
CA HIS A 14 -3.21 2.89 -10.11
C HIS A 14 -2.38 4.05 -10.70
N GLY A 15 -1.65 4.77 -9.83
CA GLY A 15 -0.89 5.96 -10.23
C GLY A 15 0.22 5.73 -11.26
N LYS A 16 0.71 4.49 -11.41
CA LYS A 16 1.70 4.12 -12.46
C LYS A 16 1.10 3.86 -13.85
N MET A 17 -0.22 3.95 -14.01
CA MET A 17 -0.85 3.80 -15.33
C MET A 17 -0.70 5.09 -16.13
N ASP A 18 -0.54 4.95 -17.44
CA ASP A 18 -0.62 6.08 -18.36
C ASP A 18 -2.00 6.75 -18.27
N ALA A 19 -2.05 8.04 -18.63
CA ALA A 19 -3.24 8.86 -18.46
C ALA A 19 -4.41 8.37 -19.31
N GLU A 20 -4.15 7.88 -20.53
CA GLU A 20 -5.18 7.42 -21.45
C GLU A 20 -5.85 6.14 -20.96
N THR A 21 -5.07 5.12 -20.59
CA THR A 21 -5.57 3.88 -20.02
C THR A 21 -6.33 4.14 -18.72
N ARG A 22 -5.82 5.04 -17.87
CA ARG A 22 -6.48 5.41 -16.61
C ARG A 22 -7.84 6.06 -16.86
N ARG A 23 -7.93 7.03 -17.79
CA ARG A 23 -9.19 7.67 -18.19
C ARG A 23 -10.18 6.64 -18.76
N ARG A 24 -9.74 5.82 -19.72
CA ARG A 24 -10.56 4.77 -20.32
C ARG A 24 -11.09 3.80 -19.27
N ASN A 25 -10.25 3.34 -18.35
CA ASN A 25 -10.69 2.43 -17.28
C ASN A 25 -11.70 3.12 -16.35
N GLN A 26 -11.46 4.37 -15.98
CA GLN A 26 -12.42 5.14 -15.18
C GLN A 26 -13.78 5.23 -15.88
N GLU A 27 -13.82 5.64 -17.14
CA GLU A 27 -15.06 5.79 -17.92
C GLU A 27 -15.85 4.49 -17.98
N ARG A 28 -15.19 3.37 -18.32
CA ARG A 28 -15.81 2.03 -18.40
C ARG A 28 -16.42 1.56 -17.08
N TRP A 29 -15.81 1.91 -15.96
CA TRP A 29 -16.37 1.57 -14.65
C TRP A 29 -17.47 2.54 -14.22
N MET A 30 -17.32 3.83 -14.55
CA MET A 30 -18.35 4.84 -14.27
C MET A 30 -19.65 4.56 -15.05
N SER A 31 -19.55 4.06 -16.28
CA SER A 31 -20.69 3.70 -17.14
C SER A 31 -21.28 2.30 -16.90
N ASP A 32 -20.80 1.57 -15.88
CA ASP A 32 -21.22 0.19 -15.57
C ASP A 32 -20.87 -0.86 -16.64
N GLU A 33 -20.04 -0.53 -17.65
CA GLU A 33 -19.49 -1.51 -18.60
C GLU A 33 -18.63 -2.56 -17.88
N VAL A 34 -17.90 -2.13 -16.85
CA VAL A 34 -17.08 -3.00 -16.00
C VAL A 34 -17.58 -2.95 -14.57
N ARG A 35 -17.82 -4.13 -13.98
CA ARG A 35 -18.36 -4.27 -12.62
C ARG A 35 -17.35 -3.90 -11.53
N VAL A 36 -16.07 -4.26 -11.69
CA VAL A 36 -15.07 -4.15 -10.62
C VAL A 36 -13.90 -3.27 -11.02
N LEU A 37 -13.56 -2.32 -10.16
CA LEU A 37 -12.33 -1.53 -10.25
C LEU A 37 -11.39 -1.93 -9.12
N VAL A 38 -10.17 -2.32 -9.48
CA VAL A 38 -9.12 -2.76 -8.54
C VAL A 38 -8.02 -1.71 -8.51
N GLY A 39 -7.83 -1.04 -7.36
CA GLY A 39 -6.82 0.00 -7.23
C GLY A 39 -6.03 -0.04 -5.93
N THR A 40 -4.85 0.59 -5.94
CA THR A 40 -3.90 0.56 -4.80
C THR A 40 -4.15 1.64 -3.76
N LEU A 41 -4.76 2.76 -4.15
CA LEU A 41 -5.14 3.90 -3.31
C LEU A 41 -6.19 4.68 -4.11
N ALA A 42 -7.45 4.67 -3.67
CA ALA A 42 -8.54 5.42 -4.32
C ALA A 42 -8.52 6.93 -3.96
N PHE A 43 -7.58 7.35 -3.11
CA PHE A 43 -7.52 8.72 -2.60
C PHE A 43 -6.95 9.69 -3.65
N GLY A 44 -7.60 10.85 -3.80
CA GLY A 44 -7.14 11.96 -4.66
C GLY A 44 -7.54 11.90 -6.14
N LEU A 45 -8.28 10.89 -6.58
CA LEU A 45 -8.54 10.65 -8.01
C LEU A 45 -9.88 11.19 -8.52
N GLY A 46 -10.70 11.78 -7.64
CA GLY A 46 -11.99 12.36 -8.03
C GLY A 46 -13.05 11.34 -8.45
N ILE A 47 -12.81 10.04 -8.29
CA ILE A 47 -13.79 8.99 -8.59
C ILE A 47 -14.97 9.13 -7.60
N ASN A 48 -16.12 9.54 -8.10
CA ASN A 48 -17.35 9.74 -7.34
C ASN A 48 -18.51 9.02 -8.02
N LYS A 49 -18.67 7.73 -7.74
CA LYS A 49 -19.82 6.92 -8.16
C LYS A 49 -20.72 6.70 -6.94
N ALA A 50 -21.96 7.18 -7.00
CA ALA A 50 -22.85 7.14 -5.84
C ALA A 50 -23.26 5.70 -5.46
N ALA A 51 -23.53 4.87 -6.47
CA ALA A 51 -24.10 3.53 -6.32
C ALA A 51 -23.05 2.42 -6.15
N VAL A 52 -21.95 2.68 -5.44
CA VAL A 52 -20.95 1.64 -5.14
C VAL A 52 -21.50 0.73 -4.05
N ARG A 53 -21.74 -0.54 -4.38
CA ARG A 53 -22.33 -1.53 -3.47
C ARG A 53 -21.34 -2.24 -2.55
N ALA A 54 -20.05 -2.24 -2.88
CA ALA A 54 -19.04 -2.85 -2.04
C ALA A 54 -17.69 -2.15 -2.17
N VAL A 55 -16.98 -2.02 -1.05
CA VAL A 55 -15.55 -1.67 -0.98
C VAL A 55 -14.83 -2.80 -0.26
N ILE A 56 -13.79 -3.34 -0.90
CA ILE A 56 -13.04 -4.50 -0.40
C ILE A 56 -11.56 -4.13 -0.25
N HIS A 57 -11.09 -4.07 0.99
CA HIS A 57 -9.68 -3.96 1.32
C HIS A 57 -9.05 -5.35 1.36
N LEU A 58 -8.01 -5.57 0.54
CA LEU A 58 -7.25 -6.83 0.48
C LEU A 58 -5.95 -6.81 1.30
N ALA A 59 -5.75 -5.73 2.06
CA ALA A 59 -4.62 -5.54 2.96
C ALA A 59 -5.03 -4.57 4.06
N LEU A 60 -4.36 -4.66 5.22
CA LEU A 60 -4.57 -3.75 6.34
C LEU A 60 -4.26 -2.30 5.92
N PRO A 61 -5.19 -1.34 6.09
CA PRO A 61 -4.94 0.08 5.87
C PRO A 61 -3.86 0.63 6.80
N LYS A 62 -3.30 1.79 6.46
CA LYS A 62 -2.26 2.42 7.29
C LYS A 62 -2.82 3.12 8.53
N SER A 63 -4.12 3.42 8.53
CA SER A 63 -4.81 4.08 9.64
C SER A 63 -6.33 3.92 9.53
N ILE A 64 -7.05 4.26 10.61
CA ILE A 64 -8.52 4.23 10.65
C ILE A 64 -9.10 5.31 9.73
N GLU A 65 -8.47 6.48 9.61
CA GLU A 65 -8.92 7.54 8.71
C GLU A 65 -8.85 7.10 7.25
N GLN A 66 -7.75 6.43 6.87
CA GLN A 66 -7.62 5.88 5.53
C GLN A 66 -8.74 4.87 5.26
N TYR A 67 -8.95 3.92 6.18
CA TYR A 67 -10.03 2.95 6.08
C TYR A 67 -11.39 3.63 5.92
N TYR A 68 -11.71 4.58 6.80
CA TYR A 68 -12.98 5.30 6.82
C TYR A 68 -13.25 6.05 5.51
N GLN A 69 -12.26 6.78 4.99
CA GLN A 69 -12.40 7.52 3.74
C GLN A 69 -12.55 6.62 2.52
N GLU A 70 -11.89 5.47 2.50
CA GLU A 70 -11.96 4.51 1.40
C GLU A 70 -13.26 3.71 1.44
N ALA A 71 -13.62 3.16 2.61
CA ALA A 71 -14.86 2.42 2.85
C ALA A 71 -16.10 3.31 2.63
N GLY A 72 -16.06 4.58 3.10
CA GLY A 72 -17.14 5.56 2.94
C GLY A 72 -17.39 6.05 1.49
N ARG A 73 -16.76 5.41 0.50
CA ARG A 73 -17.14 5.56 -0.91
C ARG A 73 -18.31 4.66 -1.30
N ALA A 74 -18.57 3.61 -0.52
CA ALA A 74 -19.72 2.74 -0.69
C ALA A 74 -21.02 3.47 -0.28
N GLY A 75 -22.14 3.13 -0.92
CA GLY A 75 -23.47 3.50 -0.44
C GLY A 75 -23.79 5.00 -0.38
N ARG A 76 -23.17 5.83 -1.23
CA ARG A 76 -23.39 7.30 -1.21
C ARG A 76 -24.78 7.72 -1.71
N ASP A 77 -25.48 6.82 -2.38
CA ASP A 77 -26.88 6.93 -2.75
C ASP A 77 -27.85 6.61 -1.58
N GLY A 78 -27.32 6.22 -0.42
CA GLY A 78 -28.10 5.87 0.77
C GLY A 78 -28.59 4.42 0.80
N ALA A 79 -28.38 3.64 -0.27
CA ALA A 79 -28.69 2.22 -0.27
C ALA A 79 -27.59 1.40 0.39
N GLU A 80 -27.95 0.25 0.96
CA GLU A 80 -27.03 -0.65 1.66
C GLU A 80 -25.79 -0.99 0.82
N ALA A 81 -24.66 -1.09 1.50
CA ALA A 81 -23.39 -1.40 0.88
C ALA A 81 -22.44 -2.09 1.87
N ASP A 82 -21.61 -2.98 1.35
CA ASP A 82 -20.66 -3.77 2.13
C ASP A 82 -19.28 -3.11 2.18
N CYS A 83 -18.68 -3.08 3.37
CA CYS A 83 -17.30 -2.65 3.58
C CYS A 83 -16.51 -3.80 4.21
N LEU A 84 -15.59 -4.39 3.44
CA LEU A 84 -14.91 -5.62 3.77
C LEU A 84 -13.41 -5.38 3.98
N LEU A 85 -12.90 -5.72 5.16
CA LEU A 85 -11.48 -5.71 5.46
C LEU A 85 -10.93 -7.13 5.55
N LEU A 86 -10.35 -7.61 4.45
CA LEU A 86 -9.66 -8.90 4.38
C LEU A 86 -8.18 -8.69 4.66
N TRP A 87 -7.76 -8.96 5.90
CA TRP A 87 -6.37 -8.77 6.34
C TRP A 87 -5.75 -10.07 6.87
N GLN A 88 -4.42 -10.10 6.89
CA GLN A 88 -3.62 -11.21 7.39
C GLN A 88 -2.47 -10.69 8.27
N LYS A 89 -1.95 -11.52 9.19
CA LYS A 89 -0.82 -11.14 10.06
C LYS A 89 0.41 -10.62 9.30
N LYS A 90 0.64 -11.06 8.07
CA LYS A 90 1.75 -10.57 7.23
C LYS A 90 1.60 -9.09 6.86
N ASP A 91 0.37 -8.58 6.80
CA ASP A 91 0.07 -7.19 6.40
C ASP A 91 0.52 -6.24 7.51
N VAL A 92 0.33 -6.66 8.77
CA VAL A 92 0.86 -6.00 9.96
C VAL A 92 2.39 -5.91 9.87
N GLY A 93 3.08 -7.01 9.56
CA GLY A 93 4.53 -7.00 9.37
C GLY A 93 5.00 -6.10 8.22
N LEU A 94 4.20 -5.99 7.15
CA LEU A 94 4.50 -5.08 6.03
C LEU A 94 4.36 -3.61 6.43
N LEU A 95 3.35 -3.25 7.24
CA LEU A 95 3.21 -1.90 7.78
C LEU A 95 4.39 -1.56 8.69
N ALA A 96 4.72 -2.44 9.64
CA ALA A 96 5.87 -2.28 10.52
C ALA A 96 7.17 -2.06 9.73
N TYR A 97 7.40 -2.86 8.68
CA TYR A 97 8.56 -2.69 7.80
C TYR A 97 8.62 -1.30 7.15
N PHE A 98 7.50 -0.75 6.68
CA PHE A 98 7.49 0.60 6.09
C PHE A 98 7.64 1.70 7.14
N ILE A 99 7.08 1.53 8.35
CA ILE A 99 7.24 2.48 9.45
C ILE A 99 8.71 2.55 9.87
N GLU A 100 9.39 1.40 9.92
CA GLU A 100 10.81 1.35 10.28
C GLU A 100 11.73 2.07 9.30
N GLN A 101 11.30 2.27 8.04
CA GLN A 101 12.04 3.04 7.04
C GLN A 101 11.87 4.56 7.17
N LEU A 102 10.95 5.03 8.02
CA LEU A 102 10.77 6.45 8.25
C LEU A 102 11.98 7.01 9.01
N THR A 103 12.59 8.04 8.44
CA THR A 103 13.78 8.69 9.01
C THR A 103 13.41 9.76 10.03
N ASP A 104 12.27 10.44 9.86
CA ASP A 104 11.78 11.42 10.80
C ASP A 104 11.18 10.72 12.04
N ALA A 105 11.75 10.99 13.22
CA ALA A 105 11.36 10.33 14.46
C ALA A 105 9.91 10.66 14.88
N ASN A 106 9.43 11.87 14.62
CA ASN A 106 8.07 12.28 14.96
C ASN A 106 7.04 11.67 14.01
N GLU A 107 7.35 11.59 12.72
CA GLU A 107 6.56 10.87 11.73
C GLU A 107 6.52 9.37 12.03
N LYS A 108 7.67 8.76 12.35
CA LYS A 108 7.77 7.37 12.74
C LYS A 108 6.92 7.06 13.98
N LYS A 109 6.99 7.92 15.01
CA LYS A 109 6.15 7.82 16.21
C LYS A 109 4.65 7.86 15.85
N ARG A 110 4.23 8.87 15.07
CA ARG A 110 2.84 8.99 14.60
C ARG A 110 2.39 7.85 13.70
N ALA A 111 3.30 7.25 12.94
CA ALA A 111 3.00 6.10 12.11
C ALA A 111 2.84 4.82 12.95
N TRP A 112 3.64 4.66 14.01
CA TRP A 112 3.44 3.61 15.00
C TRP A 112 2.12 3.80 15.77
N GLU A 113 1.74 5.01 16.17
CA GLU A 113 0.44 5.28 16.80
C GLU A 113 -0.72 4.80 15.92
N ARG A 114 -0.76 5.24 14.65
CA ARG A 114 -1.76 4.81 13.66
C ARG A 114 -1.76 3.30 13.41
N TYR A 115 -0.58 2.67 13.41
CA TYR A 115 -0.44 1.23 13.30
C TYR A 115 -1.15 0.49 14.44
N HIS A 116 -0.97 0.94 15.69
CA HIS A 116 -1.61 0.32 16.84
C HIS A 116 -3.13 0.47 16.78
N GLU A 117 -3.59 1.64 16.35
CA GLU A 117 -5.02 1.93 16.20
C GLU A 117 -5.65 1.04 15.14
N ILE A 118 -5.10 0.95 13.92
CA ILE A 118 -5.69 0.14 12.85
C ILE A 118 -5.61 -1.36 13.13
N LYS A 119 -4.52 -1.83 13.74
CA LYS A 119 -4.40 -3.22 14.22
C LYS A 119 -5.44 -3.50 15.29
N GLY A 120 -5.54 -2.61 16.29
CA GLY A 120 -6.53 -2.72 17.36
C GLY A 120 -7.98 -2.66 16.88
N PHE A 121 -8.25 -1.87 15.83
CA PHE A 121 -9.55 -1.83 15.15
C PHE A 121 -9.89 -3.15 14.48
N ALA A 122 -8.94 -3.73 13.72
CA ALA A 122 -9.15 -4.98 12.98
C ALA A 122 -9.31 -6.20 13.91
N GLU A 123 -8.58 -6.24 15.02
CA GLU A 123 -8.61 -7.34 16.01
C GLU A 123 -9.71 -7.20 17.07
N ALA A 124 -10.39 -6.05 17.12
CA ALA A 124 -11.39 -5.77 18.14
C ALA A 124 -12.55 -6.77 18.15
N SER A 125 -13.05 -7.10 19.34
CA SER A 125 -14.35 -7.76 19.57
C SER A 125 -15.46 -6.77 19.96
N SER A 126 -15.25 -5.46 19.77
CA SER A 126 -16.22 -4.40 20.01
C SER A 126 -16.78 -3.86 18.68
N CYS A 127 -17.98 -3.28 18.72
CA CYS A 127 -18.65 -2.66 17.57
C CYS A 127 -17.70 -1.82 16.69
N ARG A 128 -17.67 -2.10 15.38
CA ARG A 128 -16.81 -1.38 14.41
C ARG A 128 -17.18 0.10 14.29
N HIS A 129 -18.48 0.41 14.13
CA HIS A 129 -18.95 1.80 14.04
C HIS A 129 -18.64 2.60 15.29
N ARG A 130 -18.80 1.99 16.48
CA ARG A 130 -18.42 2.62 17.74
C ARG A 130 -16.94 3.03 17.75
N ARG A 131 -16.05 2.12 17.34
CA ARG A 131 -14.61 2.40 17.29
C ARG A 131 -14.26 3.51 16.31
N ILE A 132 -14.95 3.57 15.17
CA ILE A 132 -14.79 4.67 14.21
C ILE A 132 -15.23 6.00 14.84
N CYS A 133 -16.41 6.06 15.46
CA CYS A 133 -16.87 7.28 16.13
C CYS A 133 -15.90 7.71 17.24
N GLU A 134 -15.50 6.80 18.12
CA GLU A 134 -14.56 7.08 19.20
C GLU A 134 -13.21 7.58 18.68
N HIS A 135 -12.71 7.03 17.56
CA HIS A 135 -11.50 7.49 16.88
C HIS A 135 -11.58 8.96 16.44
N PHE A 136 -12.74 9.39 15.95
CA PHE A 136 -12.98 10.78 15.56
C PHE A 136 -13.46 11.69 16.72
N GLY A 137 -13.41 11.20 17.96
CA GLY A 137 -13.85 11.95 19.15
C GLY A 137 -15.37 12.09 19.27
N GLU A 138 -16.14 11.32 18.50
CA GLU A 138 -17.60 11.31 18.54
C GLU A 138 -18.13 10.27 19.52
N LYS A 139 -19.28 10.59 20.15
CA LYS A 139 -19.98 9.66 21.03
C LYS A 139 -20.90 8.75 20.23
N PHE A 140 -20.67 7.45 20.27
CA PHE A 140 -21.61 6.47 19.73
C PHE A 140 -22.70 6.19 20.77
N LYS A 141 -23.94 6.56 20.46
CA LYS A 141 -25.07 6.54 21.42
C LYS A 141 -25.55 5.13 21.75
N GLU A 142 -25.41 4.19 20.82
CA GLU A 142 -25.91 2.83 20.96
C GLU A 142 -24.83 1.87 21.48
N ALA A 143 -25.23 0.76 22.10
CA ALA A 143 -24.26 -0.25 22.52
C ALA A 143 -23.71 -1.07 21.33
N ARG A 144 -24.53 -1.29 20.30
CA ARG A 144 -24.26 -2.12 19.13
C ARG A 144 -24.91 -1.49 17.91
N CYS A 145 -24.24 -1.51 16.76
CA CYS A 145 -24.79 -0.91 15.54
C CYS A 145 -25.72 -1.84 14.73
N GLY A 146 -25.79 -3.13 15.07
CA GLY A 146 -26.52 -4.15 14.29
C GLY A 146 -25.91 -4.51 12.92
N ALA A 147 -25.15 -3.60 12.29
CA ALA A 147 -24.71 -3.71 10.90
C ALA A 147 -23.27 -4.22 10.68
N CYS A 148 -22.43 -4.29 11.71
CA CYS A 148 -21.06 -4.82 11.56
C CYS A 148 -20.94 -6.29 11.93
N ASP A 149 -19.85 -6.91 11.48
CA ASP A 149 -19.47 -8.30 11.77
C ASP A 149 -19.51 -8.66 13.26
N VAL A 150 -19.04 -7.75 14.13
CA VAL A 150 -19.07 -7.94 15.59
C VAL A 150 -20.48 -7.83 16.18
N CYS A 151 -21.34 -7.02 15.56
CA CYS A 151 -22.67 -6.73 16.10
C CYS A 151 -23.78 -7.64 15.56
N GLY A 152 -23.48 -8.51 14.59
CA GLY A 152 -24.41 -9.54 14.12
C GLY A 152 -24.68 -9.54 12.63
N CYS A 153 -24.04 -8.68 11.84
CA CYS A 153 -24.18 -8.72 10.39
C CYS A 153 -23.27 -9.80 9.81
N SER A 154 -23.88 -10.86 9.29
CA SER A 154 -23.24 -11.84 8.43
C SER A 154 -23.87 -11.67 7.05
N GLY A 155 -23.14 -11.16 6.07
CA GLY A 155 -23.69 -11.04 4.71
C GLY A 155 -24.07 -12.42 4.16
N ASP A 156 -25.15 -12.49 3.37
CA ASP A 156 -25.65 -13.74 2.78
C ASP A 156 -24.56 -14.53 2.04
N TRP A 157 -23.58 -13.82 1.47
CA TRP A 157 -22.44 -14.39 0.78
C TRP A 157 -21.48 -15.20 1.69
N MET A 158 -21.43 -14.93 3.00
CA MET A 158 -20.69 -15.76 3.96
C MET A 158 -21.38 -17.09 4.22
N ALA A 159 -22.72 -17.13 4.14
CA ALA A 159 -23.48 -18.37 4.24
C ALA A 159 -23.45 -19.17 2.93
N ALA A 160 -23.41 -18.48 1.79
CA ALA A 160 -23.45 -19.10 0.45
C ALA A 160 -22.12 -19.73 -0.01
N SER A 161 -21.01 -19.46 0.69
CA SER A 161 -19.70 -19.95 0.29
C SER A 161 -19.32 -21.20 1.09
N ASP A 162 -19.26 -22.34 0.39
CA ASP A 162 -18.51 -23.51 0.82
C ASP A 162 -17.00 -23.18 0.79
N LEU A 163 -16.55 -22.34 1.73
CA LEU A 163 -15.15 -21.97 1.95
C LEU A 163 -14.31 -23.17 2.41
N SER A 164 -14.95 -24.33 2.66
CA SER A 164 -14.29 -25.57 3.06
C SER A 164 -13.57 -26.26 1.90
N LYS A 165 -13.81 -25.87 0.64
CA LYS A 165 -13.02 -26.37 -0.49
C LYS A 165 -11.69 -25.63 -0.56
N PRO A 166 -10.56 -26.24 -0.13
CA PRO A 166 -9.27 -25.60 -0.29
C PRO A 166 -9.04 -25.34 -1.78
N VAL A 167 -8.82 -24.07 -2.14
CA VAL A 167 -8.27 -23.73 -3.44
C VAL A 167 -6.93 -24.46 -3.52
N LYS A 168 -6.85 -25.49 -4.38
CA LYS A 168 -5.69 -26.38 -4.53
C LYS A 168 -4.45 -25.58 -4.96
N ARG A 169 -3.77 -24.95 -4.01
CA ARG A 169 -2.41 -24.47 -4.18
C ARG A 169 -1.51 -25.69 -4.12
N LYS A 170 -0.93 -26.09 -5.26
CA LYS A 170 0.20 -27.02 -5.27
C LYS A 170 1.36 -26.37 -4.51
N LYS A 171 1.55 -26.73 -3.24
CA LYS A 171 2.81 -26.51 -2.53
C LYS A 171 3.21 -27.83 -1.87
N LYS A 172 4.31 -28.40 -2.36
CA LYS A 172 5.11 -29.41 -1.66
C LYS A 172 5.76 -28.70 -0.48
N PHE A 173 5.44 -29.06 0.75
CA PHE A 173 6.34 -28.94 1.89
C PHE A 173 5.94 -29.95 2.98
N ALA A 174 6.96 -30.47 3.66
CA ALA A 174 6.93 -31.62 4.54
C ALA A 174 6.17 -31.36 5.86
N LYS A 175 5.58 -32.42 6.40
CA LYS A 175 4.85 -32.45 7.67
C LYS A 175 5.82 -32.26 8.85
N SER A 176 5.41 -31.48 9.84
CA SER A 176 5.73 -31.78 11.23
C SER A 176 4.46 -31.72 12.08
N SER A 177 4.37 -32.68 12.98
CA SER A 177 3.23 -33.02 13.82
C SER A 177 3.36 -32.41 15.21
N ALA A 178 2.29 -31.84 15.74
CA ALA A 178 2.03 -31.80 17.17
C ALA A 178 0.52 -31.69 17.44
N ALA A 179 0.05 -32.47 18.41
CA ALA A 179 -1.34 -32.68 18.79
C ALA A 179 -1.91 -31.54 19.68
N PRO A 180 -3.25 -31.40 19.80
CA PRO A 180 -3.88 -30.31 20.51
C PRO A 180 -4.05 -30.60 22.01
N GLN A 181 -4.14 -29.57 22.85
CA GLN A 181 -4.66 -29.68 24.22
C GLN A 181 -5.82 -28.72 24.49
N PRO A 182 -6.78 -29.10 25.37
CA PRO A 182 -8.08 -28.44 25.49
C PRO A 182 -8.20 -27.52 26.73
N GLY A 183 -9.12 -26.56 26.64
CA GLY A 183 -9.88 -26.00 27.76
C GLY A 183 -9.27 -24.81 28.50
N ARG A 184 -9.86 -23.62 28.32
CA ARG A 184 -9.95 -22.61 29.40
C ARG A 184 -11.32 -21.96 29.43
N HIS A 185 -11.93 -22.07 30.60
CA HIS A 185 -13.16 -21.40 31.01
C HIS A 185 -12.97 -19.88 31.05
N TYR A 186 -13.99 -19.14 30.63
CA TYR A 186 -14.08 -17.68 30.76
C TYR A 186 -14.40 -17.28 32.20
N ALA A 187 -13.60 -16.39 32.78
CA ALA A 187 -13.97 -15.60 33.95
C ALA A 187 -14.37 -14.18 33.52
N PRO A 188 -15.30 -13.49 34.23
CA PRO A 188 -15.82 -12.21 33.79
C PRO A 188 -14.82 -11.07 34.00
N ALA A 189 -15.04 -10.00 33.24
CA ALA A 189 -14.23 -8.79 33.22
C ALA A 189 -14.53 -7.89 34.42
N GLU A 190 -13.50 -7.56 35.20
CA GLU A 190 -13.43 -6.31 35.96
C GLU A 190 -11.97 -5.99 36.31
N GLU A 191 -11.62 -4.71 36.12
CA GLU A 191 -10.44 -3.99 36.63
C GLU A 191 -9.03 -4.54 36.35
N ARG A 192 -8.31 -3.83 35.46
CA ARG A 192 -7.10 -3.07 35.83
C ARG A 192 -6.50 -2.33 34.65
N SER A 193 -6.57 -1.01 34.77
CA SER A 193 -5.63 -0.04 34.22
C SER A 193 -4.21 -0.37 34.71
N ALA A 194 -3.38 -0.90 33.83
CA ALA A 194 -1.93 -0.97 33.97
C ALA A 194 -1.32 -0.51 32.62
N PRO A 195 -0.16 0.16 32.61
CA PRO A 195 0.52 0.51 31.37
C PRO A 195 0.79 -0.79 30.61
N ARG A 196 0.25 -0.91 29.39
CA ARG A 196 0.53 -2.05 28.51
C ARG A 196 2.05 -2.18 28.40
N ALA A 197 2.59 -3.32 28.81
CA ALA A 197 4.00 -3.64 28.58
C ALA A 197 4.36 -3.33 27.13
N ALA A 198 5.52 -2.72 26.90
CA ALA A 198 6.00 -2.39 25.56
C ALA A 198 5.89 -3.64 24.68
N HIS A 199 4.98 -3.60 23.71
CA HIS A 199 4.78 -4.70 22.78
C HIS A 199 6.12 -4.94 22.06
N ASP A 200 6.67 -6.15 22.11
CA ASP A 200 7.91 -6.50 21.43
C ASP A 200 7.65 -6.49 19.91
N TYR A 201 7.84 -5.33 19.28
CA TYR A 201 7.78 -5.12 17.84
C TYR A 201 8.70 -6.06 17.06
N GLY A 202 9.69 -6.66 17.74
CA GLY A 202 10.55 -7.68 17.19
C GLY A 202 9.79 -8.93 16.78
N GLU A 203 8.66 -9.30 17.40
CA GLU A 203 7.93 -10.52 17.05
C GLU A 203 7.27 -10.41 15.67
N ASP A 204 6.57 -9.31 15.40
CA ASP A 204 5.94 -9.03 14.10
C ASP A 204 6.99 -8.93 12.98
N LEU A 205 8.14 -8.29 13.26
CA LEU A 205 9.26 -8.18 12.32
C LEU A 205 9.96 -9.53 12.09
N ARG A 206 10.13 -10.36 13.13
CA ARG A 206 10.70 -11.73 13.02
C ARG A 206 9.78 -12.63 12.18
N ALA A 207 8.47 -12.57 12.42
CA ALA A 207 7.48 -13.32 11.64
C ALA A 207 7.49 -12.92 10.15
N TRP A 208 7.62 -11.61 9.86
CA TRP A 208 7.75 -11.13 8.48
C TRP A 208 9.06 -11.56 7.81
N ARG A 209 10.20 -11.50 8.53
CA ARG A 209 11.51 -11.96 8.03
C ARG A 209 11.47 -13.46 7.68
N GLN A 210 10.93 -14.29 8.56
CA GLN A 210 10.76 -15.73 8.31
C GLN A 210 9.83 -16.02 7.13
N PHE A 211 8.72 -15.27 6.98
CA PHE A 211 7.83 -15.41 5.82
C PHE A 211 8.54 -15.09 4.50
N LYS A 212 9.37 -14.05 4.47
CA LYS A 212 10.16 -13.63 3.30
C LYS A 212 11.22 -14.66 2.94
N GLU A 213 11.86 -15.30 3.93
CA GLU A 213 12.80 -16.40 3.74
C GLU A 213 12.12 -17.65 3.15
N GLN A 214 10.92 -17.99 3.64
CA GLN A 214 10.18 -19.19 3.22
C GLN A 214 9.45 -19.07 1.88
N ASN A 215 9.08 -17.85 1.47
CA ASN A 215 8.28 -17.62 0.26
C ASN A 215 9.05 -16.88 -0.86
N GLY A 216 10.33 -16.58 -0.63
CA GLY A 216 11.16 -15.78 -1.54
C GLY A 216 10.74 -14.31 -1.59
N LYS A 217 11.58 -13.46 -2.18
CA LYS A 217 11.22 -12.07 -2.48
C LYS A 217 9.93 -12.05 -3.32
N PRO A 218 8.97 -11.13 -3.07
CA PRO A 218 7.95 -10.85 -4.08
C PRO A 218 8.69 -10.53 -5.37
N ALA A 219 8.35 -11.24 -6.46
CA ALA A 219 9.00 -11.04 -7.75
C ALA A 219 8.98 -9.54 -8.07
N GLU A 220 10.15 -8.95 -8.30
CA GLU A 220 10.25 -7.74 -9.10
C GLU A 220 9.60 -8.09 -10.44
N ARG A 221 8.36 -7.65 -10.63
CA ARG A 221 7.74 -7.72 -11.94
C ARG A 221 8.52 -6.78 -12.83
N SER A 222 9.27 -7.37 -13.75
CA SER A 222 9.80 -6.69 -14.92
C SER A 222 8.67 -5.87 -15.56
N PRO A 223 8.96 -4.65 -16.05
CA PRO A 223 7.97 -3.88 -16.81
C PRO A 223 7.48 -4.71 -18.00
N ALA A 224 6.18 -4.59 -18.30
CA ALA A 224 5.61 -5.17 -19.50
C ALA A 224 6.35 -4.63 -20.74
N PRO A 225 6.63 -5.47 -21.76
CA PRO A 225 7.25 -5.01 -22.98
C PRO A 225 6.24 -4.23 -23.81
N GLY A 226 6.54 -2.97 -24.13
CA GLY A 226 5.69 -2.19 -25.05
C GLY A 226 5.69 -0.68 -24.84
N ALA A 227 6.85 -0.05 -24.91
CA ALA A 227 7.00 1.33 -25.36
C ALA A 227 8.40 1.44 -25.97
N VAL A 228 8.50 1.89 -27.21
CA VAL A 228 9.80 2.19 -27.83
C VAL A 228 10.32 3.45 -27.14
N VAL A 229 11.02 3.28 -26.03
CA VAL A 229 11.70 4.38 -25.34
C VAL A 229 12.89 4.78 -26.20
N SER A 230 12.96 6.06 -26.58
CA SER A 230 14.12 6.57 -27.33
C SER A 230 15.41 6.32 -26.54
N GLU A 231 16.51 6.03 -27.25
CA GLU A 231 17.82 5.79 -26.63
C GLU A 231 18.23 6.98 -25.73
N ALA A 232 17.93 8.21 -26.17
CA ALA A 232 18.13 9.43 -25.40
C ALA A 232 17.32 9.50 -24.09
N GLU A 233 16.08 8.99 -24.07
CA GLU A 233 15.26 8.95 -22.85
C GLU A 233 15.76 7.86 -21.89
N ALA A 234 16.25 6.74 -22.41
CA ALA A 234 16.87 5.70 -21.61
C ALA A 234 18.18 6.19 -20.94
N GLU A 235 19.02 6.93 -21.67
CA GLU A 235 20.23 7.58 -21.15
C GLU A 235 19.89 8.60 -20.05
N LEU A 236 18.91 9.47 -20.30
CA LEU A 236 18.47 10.47 -19.33
C LEU A 236 17.96 9.81 -18.04
N ARG A 237 17.21 8.71 -18.18
CA ARG A 237 16.67 7.97 -17.04
C ARG A 237 17.77 7.38 -16.17
N GLU A 238 18.81 6.81 -16.76
CA GLU A 238 19.94 6.28 -15.99
C GLU A 238 20.78 7.39 -15.36
N TYR A 239 20.99 8.52 -16.05
CA TYR A 239 21.63 9.70 -15.49
C TYR A 239 20.88 10.24 -14.26
N LEU A 240 19.56 10.42 -14.35
CA LEU A 240 18.74 10.86 -13.21
C LEU A 240 18.68 9.83 -12.09
N ARG A 241 18.78 8.52 -12.38
CA ARG A 241 18.87 7.47 -11.36
C ARG A 241 20.17 7.55 -10.57
N GLU A 242 21.28 7.84 -11.25
CA GLU A 242 22.55 8.10 -10.61
C GLU A 242 22.52 9.38 -9.78
N TRP A 243 22.08 10.49 -10.37
CA TRP A 243 21.93 11.76 -9.65
C TRP A 243 21.11 11.55 -8.37
N ARG A 244 19.95 10.87 -8.47
CA ARG A 244 19.09 10.56 -7.33
C ARG A 244 19.79 9.71 -6.26
N ARG A 245 20.64 8.75 -6.65
CA ARG A 245 21.43 7.95 -5.71
C ARG A 245 22.50 8.79 -5.02
N ASN A 246 23.16 9.67 -5.76
CA ASN A 246 24.21 10.55 -5.24
C ASN A 246 23.63 11.57 -4.26
N THR A 247 22.57 12.28 -4.64
CA THR A 247 21.84 13.21 -3.77
C THR A 247 21.32 12.52 -2.52
N ALA A 248 20.77 11.31 -2.65
CA ALA A 248 20.31 10.54 -1.50
C ALA A 248 21.45 10.15 -0.56
N ARG A 249 22.60 9.74 -1.11
CA ARG A 249 23.81 9.43 -0.34
C ARG A 249 24.34 10.66 0.39
N GLU A 250 24.41 11.80 -0.27
CA GLU A 250 24.86 13.08 0.31
C GLU A 250 23.96 13.56 1.44
N GLN A 251 22.64 13.38 1.29
CA GLN A 251 21.67 13.78 2.31
C GLN A 251 21.43 12.71 3.37
N GLY A 252 22.09 11.54 3.27
CA GLY A 252 21.85 10.41 4.19
C GLY A 252 20.41 9.87 4.13
N THR A 253 19.73 10.03 3.00
CA THR A 253 18.34 9.58 2.79
C THR A 253 18.27 8.43 1.78
N ALA A 254 17.11 7.78 1.65
CA ALA A 254 16.90 6.78 0.60
C ALA A 254 16.55 7.46 -0.74
N ALA A 255 17.01 6.90 -1.86
CA ALA A 255 16.78 7.45 -3.21
C ALA A 255 15.30 7.76 -3.53
N PHE A 256 14.36 6.96 -3.02
CA PHE A 256 12.93 7.18 -3.27
C PHE A 256 12.37 8.41 -2.51
N ILE A 257 13.05 8.89 -1.45
CA ILE A 257 12.68 10.08 -0.68
C ILE A 257 12.97 11.33 -1.52
N VAL A 258 14.14 11.37 -2.18
CA VAL A 258 14.47 12.41 -3.16
C VAL A 258 13.39 12.46 -4.25
N MET A 259 13.12 11.32 -4.91
CA MET A 259 11.94 11.15 -5.77
C MET A 259 11.62 9.68 -6.10
N HIS A 260 10.34 9.34 -6.25
CA HIS A 260 9.94 7.99 -6.70
C HIS A 260 10.24 7.79 -8.19
N ASP A 261 10.32 6.53 -8.62
CA ASP A 261 10.54 6.17 -10.04
C ASP A 261 9.47 6.76 -10.98
N ALA A 262 8.23 6.90 -10.48
CA ALA A 262 7.16 7.52 -11.26
C ALA A 262 7.45 9.01 -11.55
N SER A 263 7.97 9.74 -10.57
CA SER A 263 8.37 11.14 -10.71
C SER A 263 9.62 11.30 -11.57
N LEU A 264 10.57 10.37 -11.45
CA LEU A 264 11.75 10.33 -12.31
C LEU A 264 11.38 10.10 -13.78
N ASN A 265 10.49 9.14 -14.07
CA ASN A 265 9.99 8.93 -15.42
C ASN A 265 9.24 10.16 -15.95
N ALA A 266 8.45 10.83 -15.09
CA ALA A 266 7.77 12.06 -15.47
C ALA A 266 8.76 13.19 -15.82
N LEU A 267 9.91 13.28 -15.13
CA LEU A 267 10.99 14.21 -15.50
C LEU A 267 11.61 13.87 -16.85
N CYS A 268 11.85 12.58 -17.13
CA CYS A 268 12.41 12.16 -18.42
C CYS A 268 11.51 12.57 -19.59
N GLN A 269 10.18 12.51 -19.39
CA GLN A 269 9.19 12.87 -20.40
C GLN A 269 9.01 14.39 -20.53
N LYS A 270 8.92 15.11 -19.41
CA LYS A 270 8.59 16.55 -19.40
C LYS A 270 9.80 17.46 -19.58
N GLN A 271 10.98 17.03 -19.12
CA GLN A 271 12.24 17.78 -19.14
C GLN A 271 12.08 19.28 -18.84
N PRO A 272 11.61 19.65 -17.63
CA PRO A 272 11.37 21.05 -17.29
C PRO A 272 12.63 21.91 -17.42
N ARG A 273 12.43 23.20 -17.68
CA ARG A 273 13.49 24.23 -17.76
C ARG A 273 13.37 25.31 -16.70
N SER A 274 12.28 25.30 -15.95
CA SER A 274 11.99 26.27 -14.90
C SER A 274 11.35 25.59 -13.68
N LEU A 275 11.38 26.26 -12.52
CA LEU A 275 10.72 25.76 -11.30
C LEU A 275 9.19 25.66 -11.50
N SER A 276 8.62 26.59 -12.27
CA SER A 276 7.20 26.58 -12.63
C SER A 276 6.83 25.33 -13.44
N GLU A 277 7.62 24.99 -14.47
CA GLU A 277 7.42 23.74 -15.23
C GLU A 277 7.66 22.49 -14.37
N LEU A 278 8.57 22.57 -13.40
CA LEU A 278 8.83 21.45 -12.49
C LEU A 278 7.64 21.17 -11.56
N LEU A 279 6.91 22.20 -11.11
CA LEU A 279 5.67 22.05 -10.32
C LEU A 279 4.57 21.31 -11.10
N GLU A 280 4.58 21.38 -12.43
CA GLU A 280 3.64 20.64 -13.28
C GLU A 280 4.01 19.16 -13.46
N VAL A 281 5.21 18.75 -13.02
CA VAL A 281 5.67 17.37 -13.12
C VAL A 281 5.09 16.53 -11.98
N SER A 282 4.43 15.41 -12.34
CA SER A 282 3.78 14.52 -11.37
C SER A 282 4.72 14.05 -10.24
N GLY A 283 4.41 14.46 -9.02
CA GLY A 283 5.15 14.11 -7.80
C GLY A 283 6.16 15.16 -7.33
N PHE A 284 6.18 16.33 -7.97
CA PHE A 284 6.89 17.54 -7.52
C PHE A 284 5.89 18.61 -7.05
N GLY A 285 5.50 18.53 -5.78
CA GLY A 285 4.79 19.63 -5.12
C GLY A 285 5.75 20.70 -4.60
N GLU A 286 5.21 21.82 -4.13
CA GLU A 286 5.93 23.01 -3.64
C GLU A 286 7.14 22.67 -2.76
N ARG A 287 6.94 21.86 -1.72
CA ARG A 287 8.01 21.44 -0.80
C ARG A 287 9.17 20.69 -1.47
N LYS A 288 8.90 19.85 -2.48
CA LYS A 288 9.96 19.12 -3.20
C LYS A 288 10.69 20.02 -4.19
N VAL A 289 9.96 20.95 -4.81
CA VAL A 289 10.56 21.96 -5.69
C VAL A 289 11.45 22.91 -4.88
N GLU A 290 11.04 23.28 -3.68
CA GLU A 290 11.87 24.05 -2.75
C GLU A 290 13.16 23.30 -2.36
N LEU A 291 13.05 22.02 -2.00
CA LEU A 291 14.20 21.23 -1.53
C LEU A 291 15.16 20.80 -2.64
N TYR A 292 14.64 20.42 -3.81
CA TYR A 292 15.40 19.75 -4.86
C TYR A 292 15.32 20.45 -6.22
N GLY A 293 14.45 21.44 -6.39
CA GLY A 293 14.09 21.96 -7.70
C GLY A 293 15.27 22.50 -8.48
N GLN A 294 16.11 23.33 -7.86
CA GLN A 294 17.30 23.88 -8.53
C GLN A 294 18.28 22.78 -8.91
N GLN A 295 18.55 21.82 -8.02
CA GLN A 295 19.47 20.72 -8.28
C GLN A 295 18.99 19.81 -9.42
N ILE A 296 17.68 19.61 -9.54
CA ILE A 296 17.06 18.85 -10.64
C ILE A 296 17.20 19.61 -11.96
N LEU A 297 16.93 20.91 -11.97
CA LEU A 297 17.08 21.73 -13.18
C LEU A 297 18.54 21.79 -13.65
N ASP A 298 19.48 21.88 -12.71
CA ASP A 298 20.91 21.86 -12.99
C ASP A 298 21.33 20.50 -13.57
N ALA A 299 20.86 19.38 -13.00
CA ALA A 299 21.11 18.04 -13.54
C ALA A 299 20.55 17.88 -14.97
N LEU A 300 19.31 18.34 -15.21
CA LEU A 300 18.71 18.32 -16.54
C LEU A 300 19.48 19.18 -17.54
N LYS A 301 19.99 20.34 -17.10
CA LYS A 301 20.84 21.20 -17.93
C LYS A 301 22.15 20.51 -18.29
N ARG A 302 22.88 19.95 -17.32
CA ARG A 302 24.16 19.26 -17.57
C ARG A 302 24.01 18.05 -18.49
N PHE A 303 22.91 17.29 -18.36
CA PHE A 303 22.62 16.20 -19.29
C PHE A 303 22.47 16.69 -20.74
N ARG A 304 21.77 17.82 -20.96
CA ARG A 304 21.63 18.44 -22.29
C ARG A 304 22.97 18.96 -22.83
N GLU A 305 23.87 19.36 -21.95
CA GLU A 305 25.23 19.80 -22.28
C GLU A 305 26.19 18.62 -22.54
N GLY A 306 25.73 17.37 -22.37
CA GLY A 306 26.47 16.17 -22.75
C GLY A 306 26.91 15.27 -21.59
N GLU A 307 26.57 15.61 -20.34
CA GLU A 307 26.89 14.75 -19.19
C GLU A 307 26.08 13.44 -19.27
N ARG A 308 26.70 12.33 -18.90
CA ARG A 308 26.10 10.98 -18.93
C ARG A 308 26.40 10.24 -17.64
N ALA A 309 25.60 9.21 -17.37
CA ALA A 309 25.76 8.40 -16.18
C ALA A 309 27.12 7.70 -16.17
N ALA A 310 27.78 7.62 -15.02
CA ALA A 310 28.95 6.80 -14.85
C ALA A 310 28.59 5.30 -15.03
N PRO A 311 29.49 4.49 -15.61
CA PRO A 311 29.27 3.05 -15.72
C PRO A 311 29.01 2.44 -14.33
N PRO A 312 28.05 1.50 -14.20
CA PRO A 312 27.78 0.88 -12.90
C PRO A 312 29.02 0.13 -12.40
N GLU A 313 29.51 0.48 -11.21
CA GLU A 313 30.58 -0.29 -10.56
C GLU A 313 30.15 -1.75 -10.37
N VAL A 314 30.85 -2.66 -11.05
CA VAL A 314 30.67 -4.10 -10.90
C VAL A 314 31.23 -4.51 -9.55
N ARG A 315 30.35 -4.71 -8.55
CA ARG A 315 30.75 -5.33 -7.29
C ARG A 315 31.20 -6.77 -7.58
N PRO A 316 32.44 -7.17 -7.24
CA PRO A 316 32.86 -8.55 -7.42
C PRO A 316 31.94 -9.45 -6.57
N LYS A 317 31.39 -10.50 -7.19
CA LYS A 317 30.65 -11.54 -6.47
C LYS A 317 31.61 -12.13 -5.44
N SER A 318 31.31 -11.98 -4.15
CA SER A 318 32.06 -12.62 -3.08
C SER A 318 32.05 -14.13 -3.32
N ALA A 319 33.21 -14.70 -3.61
CA ALA A 319 33.42 -16.13 -3.69
C ALA A 319 33.05 -16.75 -2.33
N ALA A 320 32.24 -17.80 -2.37
CA ALA A 320 31.97 -18.62 -1.21
C ALA A 320 33.30 -19.19 -0.70
N VAL A 321 33.70 -18.82 0.50
CA VAL A 321 34.81 -19.47 1.20
C VAL A 321 34.26 -20.80 1.71
N ALA A 322 34.66 -21.88 1.03
CA ALA A 322 34.57 -23.23 1.55
C ALA A 322 35.90 -23.55 2.26
N VAL A 323 35.87 -23.63 3.59
CA VAL A 323 36.66 -24.53 4.43
C VAL A 323 35.85 -24.81 5.69
#